data_AF-A0A4Y8Y6Z2-F1
#
_entry.id   AF-A0A4Y8Y6Z2-F1
#
_cell.length_a   1.000
_cell.length_b   1.000
_cell.length_c   1.000
_cell.angle_alpha   90.00
_cell.angle_beta   90.00
_cell.angle_gamma   90.00
#
_symmetry.space_group_name_H-M   'P 1'
#
loop_
_entity.id
_entity.type
_entity.pdbx_description
1 polymer ?
#
loop_
_entity_poly.entity_id
_entity_poly.type
_entity_poly.pdbx_seq_one_letter_code
_entity_poly.pdbx_strand_id
1 'polypeptide(L)'
;MAGFRSLARQVRDPRSDLALRRYSLRKCLERFAPYGHRATWDHLCERHDIEPEDRAPDPARLMAALDELEEARAVWLAYETQFAKRRKREKHDGLRRPGTFDDWHRRTWGGNGVARCDDPAVHPTEPLAEVLRRLISGLESGPGGACPVCAEKGIVWRADLSQAPWAGAVCKGCGIVVPRPVLTSEAMERAKRVRQRELASVA
;
A
#
# COMPACT_ATOMS: atom_id res chain seq x y z
N MET A 1 -24.07 -0.27 2.26
CA MET A 1 -22.84 -0.99 2.66
C MET A 1 -22.16 -0.20 3.78
N ALA A 2 -21.75 -0.84 4.89
CA ALA A 2 -21.16 -0.15 6.05
C ALA A 2 -19.82 0.53 5.71
N GLY A 3 -19.57 1.70 6.29
CA GLY A 3 -18.29 2.42 6.17
C GLY A 3 -17.23 1.88 7.14
N PHE A 4 -15.95 2.22 6.89
CA PHE A 4 -14.80 1.75 7.70
C PHE A 4 -15.03 1.92 9.22
N ARG A 5 -15.42 3.12 9.67
CA ARG A 5 -15.65 3.40 11.10
C ARG A 5 -16.75 2.52 11.73
N SER A 6 -17.76 2.15 10.94
CA SER A 6 -18.83 1.28 11.41
C SER A 6 -18.35 -0.15 11.59
N LEU A 7 -17.51 -0.64 10.68
CA LEU A 7 -16.89 -1.95 10.74
C LEU A 7 -15.88 -2.03 11.89
N ALA A 8 -15.02 -1.01 12.04
CA ALA A 8 -14.08 -0.89 13.15
C ALA A 8 -14.77 -0.95 14.52
N ARG A 9 -15.96 -0.35 14.65
CA ARG A 9 -16.78 -0.46 15.87
C ARG A 9 -17.23 -1.89 16.15
N GLN A 10 -17.59 -2.66 15.11
CA GLN A 10 -17.99 -4.06 15.27
C GLN A 10 -16.82 -4.95 15.71
N VAL A 11 -15.59 -4.68 15.23
CA VAL A 11 -14.39 -5.39 15.68
C VAL A 11 -14.14 -5.16 17.19
N ARG A 12 -14.37 -3.94 17.67
CA ARG A 12 -14.17 -3.56 19.08
C ARG A 12 -15.31 -3.95 20.01
N ASP A 13 -16.47 -4.33 19.49
CA ASP A 13 -17.65 -4.59 20.30
C ASP A 13 -17.49 -5.89 21.12
N PRO A 14 -17.39 -5.82 22.46
CA PRO A 14 -17.20 -6.99 23.31
C PRO A 14 -18.39 -7.98 23.24
N ARG A 15 -19.56 -7.54 22.76
CA ARG A 15 -20.76 -8.38 22.64
C ARG A 15 -20.84 -9.14 21.31
N SER A 16 -20.04 -8.74 20.32
CA SER A 16 -19.98 -9.43 19.04
C SER A 16 -19.14 -10.71 19.16
N ASP A 17 -19.58 -11.79 18.50
CA ASP A 17 -18.81 -13.03 18.42
C ASP A 17 -17.49 -12.85 17.64
N LEU A 18 -16.54 -13.76 17.85
CA LEU A 18 -15.18 -13.65 17.28
C LEU A 18 -15.19 -13.73 15.75
N ALA A 19 -16.09 -14.55 15.18
CA ALA A 19 -16.20 -14.73 13.75
C ALA A 19 -16.68 -13.42 13.08
N LEU A 20 -17.65 -12.74 13.68
CA LEU A 20 -18.15 -11.44 13.25
C LEU A 20 -17.07 -10.37 13.37
N ARG A 21 -16.31 -10.33 14.47
CA ARG A 21 -15.19 -9.37 14.60
C ARG A 21 -14.15 -9.57 13.52
N ARG A 22 -13.70 -10.81 13.30
CA ARG A 22 -12.75 -11.14 12.23
C ARG A 22 -13.30 -10.80 10.85
N TYR A 23 -14.57 -11.13 10.60
CA TYR A 23 -15.25 -10.76 9.36
C TYR A 23 -15.27 -9.24 9.17
N SER A 24 -15.66 -8.47 10.19
CA SER A 24 -15.69 -7.01 10.13
C SER A 24 -14.31 -6.40 9.90
N LEU A 25 -13.24 -6.98 10.50
CA LEU A 25 -11.86 -6.58 10.21
C LEU A 25 -11.49 -6.85 8.75
N ARG A 26 -11.82 -8.02 8.20
CA ARG A 26 -11.62 -8.31 6.77
C ARG A 26 -12.42 -7.36 5.88
N LYS A 27 -13.63 -6.97 6.27
CA LYS A 27 -14.43 -5.95 5.56
C LYS A 27 -13.80 -4.55 5.65
N CYS A 28 -13.05 -4.22 6.70
CA CYS A 28 -12.27 -2.97 6.73
C CYS A 28 -11.23 -2.95 5.60
N LEU A 29 -10.63 -4.09 5.25
CA LEU A 29 -9.65 -4.19 4.16
C LEU A 29 -10.27 -3.97 2.76
N GLU A 30 -11.57 -4.20 2.59
CA GLU A 30 -12.25 -3.78 1.35
C GLU A 30 -12.30 -2.25 1.20
N ARG A 31 -12.17 -1.52 2.31
CA ARG A 31 -12.21 -0.05 2.34
C ARG A 31 -10.83 0.59 2.34
N PHE A 32 -9.85 -0.08 2.91
CA PHE A 32 -8.48 0.39 3.01
C PHE A 32 -7.52 -0.78 3.16
N ALA A 33 -6.76 -1.08 2.10
CA ALA A 33 -5.75 -2.13 2.05
C ALA A 33 -4.53 -1.62 1.28
N PRO A 34 -3.56 -0.99 1.97
CA PRO A 34 -2.44 -0.30 1.33
C PRO A 34 -1.57 -1.20 0.45
N TYR A 35 -1.38 -2.47 0.81
CA TYR A 35 -0.63 -3.44 0.00
C TYR A 35 -1.50 -4.20 -1.00
N GLY A 36 -2.81 -3.93 -1.02
CA GLY A 36 -3.81 -4.81 -1.64
C GLY A 36 -4.38 -5.78 -0.61
N HIS A 37 -5.59 -6.29 -0.88
CA HIS A 37 -6.37 -7.03 0.13
C HIS A 37 -5.64 -8.24 0.70
N ARG A 38 -4.98 -9.06 -0.15
CA ARG A 38 -4.29 -10.27 0.30
C ARG A 38 -3.03 -9.94 1.10
N ALA A 39 -2.13 -9.15 0.53
CA ALA A 39 -0.89 -8.73 1.19
C ALA A 39 -1.12 -7.94 2.48
N THR A 40 -2.18 -7.11 2.56
CA THR A 40 -2.48 -6.38 3.81
C THR A 40 -3.01 -7.33 4.88
N TRP A 41 -3.82 -8.33 4.51
CA TRP A 41 -4.27 -9.35 5.46
C TRP A 41 -3.10 -10.20 5.96
N ASP A 42 -2.24 -10.65 5.05
CA ASP A 42 -1.03 -11.42 5.34
C ASP A 42 -0.12 -10.68 6.33
N HIS A 43 0.17 -9.40 6.04
CA HIS A 43 0.95 -8.54 6.92
C HIS A 43 0.36 -8.39 8.33
N LEU A 44 -0.94 -8.16 8.43
CA LEU A 44 -1.59 -8.03 9.74
C LEU A 44 -1.59 -9.37 10.49
N CYS A 45 -1.73 -10.49 9.77
CA CYS A 45 -1.61 -11.82 10.34
C CYS A 45 -0.23 -12.07 10.92
N GLU A 46 0.83 -11.86 10.14
CA GLU A 46 2.22 -12.04 10.57
C GLU A 46 2.55 -11.13 11.76
N ARG A 47 2.20 -9.84 11.68
CA ARG A 47 2.61 -8.83 12.66
C ARG A 47 1.87 -8.93 13.99
N HIS A 48 0.65 -9.46 14.00
CA HIS A 48 -0.18 -9.57 15.20
C HIS A 48 -0.44 -11.02 15.61
N ASP A 49 0.32 -11.97 15.08
CA ASP A 49 0.23 -13.41 15.39
C ASP A 49 -1.20 -13.95 15.18
N ILE A 50 -1.86 -13.57 14.08
CA ILE A 50 -3.19 -14.08 13.74
C ILE A 50 -3.02 -15.18 12.71
N GLU A 51 -3.34 -16.42 13.06
CA GLU A 51 -3.36 -17.52 12.11
C GLU A 51 -4.41 -17.23 11.00
N PRO A 52 -4.04 -17.20 9.71
CA PRO A 52 -4.93 -16.73 8.65
C PRO A 52 -6.24 -17.54 8.53
N GLU A 53 -6.20 -18.84 8.80
CA GLU A 53 -7.34 -19.76 8.75
C GLU A 53 -8.14 -19.82 10.07
N ASP A 54 -7.61 -19.27 11.16
CA ASP A 54 -8.29 -19.28 12.45
C ASP A 54 -9.56 -18.45 12.41
N ARG A 55 -10.66 -19.09 12.84
CA ARG A 55 -12.00 -18.51 12.87
C ARG A 55 -12.34 -17.87 14.21
N ALA A 56 -11.54 -18.12 15.25
CA ALA A 56 -11.74 -17.62 16.61
C ALA A 56 -10.44 -17.05 17.22
N PRO A 57 -9.75 -16.12 16.53
CA PRO A 57 -8.51 -15.55 17.05
C PRO A 57 -8.75 -14.73 18.32
N ASP A 58 -7.72 -14.61 19.13
CA ASP A 58 -7.71 -13.76 20.33
C ASP A 58 -8.22 -12.34 19.99
N PRO A 59 -9.29 -11.85 20.63
CA PRO A 59 -9.79 -10.49 20.45
C PRO A 59 -8.72 -9.41 20.54
N ALA A 60 -7.72 -9.58 21.41
CA ALA A 60 -6.65 -8.61 21.58
C ALA A 60 -5.81 -8.45 20.31
N ARG A 61 -5.54 -9.55 19.61
CA ARG A 61 -4.80 -9.56 18.34
C ARG A 61 -5.60 -8.89 17.22
N LEU A 62 -6.90 -9.14 17.16
CA LEU A 62 -7.80 -8.45 16.22
C LEU A 62 -7.86 -6.93 16.46
N MET A 63 -7.87 -6.51 17.73
CA MET A 63 -7.85 -5.08 18.09
C MET A 63 -6.51 -4.44 17.71
N ALA A 64 -5.38 -5.10 18.00
CA ALA A 64 -4.05 -4.59 17.61
C ALA A 64 -3.91 -4.43 16.09
N ALA A 65 -4.38 -5.42 15.31
CA ALA A 65 -4.41 -5.34 13.85
C ALA A 65 -5.31 -4.21 13.33
N LEU A 66 -6.45 -3.97 13.98
CA LEU A 66 -7.31 -2.84 13.64
C LEU A 66 -6.66 -1.50 13.96
N ASP A 67 -5.99 -1.39 15.11
CA ASP A 67 -5.33 -0.15 15.55
C ASP A 67 -4.22 0.24 14.56
N GLU A 68 -3.41 -0.72 14.12
CA GLU A 68 -2.40 -0.48 13.09
C GLU A 68 -3.02 -0.04 11.75
N LEU A 69 -4.09 -0.71 11.32
CA LEU A 69 -4.80 -0.34 10.09
C LEU A 69 -5.40 1.07 10.18
N GLU A 70 -5.91 1.45 11.35
CA GLU A 70 -6.45 2.79 11.61
C GLU A 70 -5.36 3.86 11.63
N GLU A 71 -4.20 3.58 12.22
CA GLU A 71 -3.05 4.49 12.20
C GLU A 71 -2.60 4.75 10.75
N ALA A 72 -2.44 3.69 9.96
CA ALA A 72 -2.09 3.81 8.55
C ALA A 72 -3.16 4.58 7.76
N ARG A 73 -4.44 4.34 8.05
CA ARG A 73 -5.54 5.06 7.43
C ARG A 73 -5.54 6.54 7.80
N ALA A 74 -5.17 6.90 9.03
CA ALA A 74 -5.04 8.29 9.46
C ALA A 74 -3.94 9.01 8.67
N VAL A 75 -2.79 8.37 8.45
CA VAL A 75 -1.71 8.88 7.59
C VAL A 75 -2.22 9.15 6.17
N TRP A 76 -2.93 8.18 5.57
CA TRP A 76 -3.48 8.33 4.22
C TRP A 76 -4.49 9.48 4.12
N LEU A 77 -5.43 9.58 5.06
CA LEU A 77 -6.44 10.65 5.06
C LEU A 77 -5.84 12.04 5.27
N ALA A 78 -4.78 12.14 6.08
CA ALA A 78 -4.04 13.39 6.26
C ALA A 78 -3.41 13.83 4.93
N TYR A 79 -2.78 12.89 4.20
CA TYR A 79 -2.26 13.14 2.86
C TYR A 79 -3.37 13.54 1.87
N GLU A 80 -4.51 12.83 1.82
CA GLU A 80 -5.62 13.20 0.92
C GLU A 80 -6.14 14.61 1.20
N THR A 81 -6.20 15.02 2.47
CA THR A 81 -6.61 16.37 2.87
C THR A 81 -5.61 17.43 2.37
N GLN A 82 -4.31 17.17 2.49
CA GLN A 82 -3.26 18.07 2.01
C GLN A 82 -3.27 18.17 0.49
N PHE A 83 -3.41 17.04 -0.20
CA PHE A 83 -3.56 16.96 -1.65
C PHE A 83 -4.76 17.80 -2.13
N ALA A 84 -5.92 17.64 -1.50
CA ALA A 84 -7.11 18.40 -1.85
C ALA A 84 -6.92 19.91 -1.66
N LYS A 85 -6.28 20.33 -0.56
CA LYS A 85 -5.94 21.75 -0.30
C LYS A 85 -5.00 22.30 -1.37
N ARG A 86 -3.94 21.57 -1.73
CA ARG A 86 -2.99 21.95 -2.79
C ARG A 86 -3.70 22.11 -4.13
N ARG A 87 -4.47 21.08 -4.55
CA ARG A 87 -5.23 21.12 -5.80
C ARG A 87 -6.26 22.25 -5.85
N LYS A 88 -6.86 22.62 -4.71
CA LYS A 88 -7.78 23.78 -4.65
C LYS A 88 -7.05 25.09 -4.94
N ARG A 89 -5.84 25.28 -4.40
CA ARG A 89 -4.98 26.46 -4.66
C ARG A 89 -4.53 26.50 -6.12
N GLU A 90 -3.97 25.42 -6.63
CA GLU A 90 -3.53 25.32 -8.02
C GLU A 90 -4.68 25.60 -9.01
N LYS A 91 -5.89 25.08 -8.74
CA LYS A 91 -7.07 25.39 -9.57
C LYS A 91 -7.44 26.87 -9.52
N HIS A 92 -7.34 27.51 -8.36
CA HIS A 92 -7.56 28.94 -8.19
C HIS A 92 -6.51 29.74 -8.98
N ASP A 93 -5.26 29.29 -8.99
CA ASP A 93 -4.14 29.92 -9.68
C ASP A 93 -4.06 29.56 -11.18
N GLY A 94 -5.13 28.97 -11.74
CA GLY A 94 -5.24 28.65 -13.17
C GLY A 94 -4.60 27.32 -13.61
N LEU A 95 -3.90 26.62 -12.72
CA LEU A 95 -3.27 25.31 -12.99
C LEU A 95 -4.30 24.17 -12.94
N ARG A 96 -4.97 23.93 -14.07
CA ARG A 96 -6.03 22.91 -14.17
C ARG A 96 -5.54 21.50 -14.54
N ARG A 97 -4.34 21.35 -15.09
CA ARG A 97 -3.76 20.04 -15.39
C ARG A 97 -3.01 19.50 -14.16
N PRO A 98 -3.39 18.31 -13.65
CA PRO A 98 -2.63 17.64 -12.59
C PRO A 98 -1.23 17.26 -13.10
N GLY A 99 -0.23 17.29 -12.21
CA GLY A 99 1.13 16.83 -12.53
C GLY A 99 1.21 15.32 -12.71
N THR A 100 2.34 14.81 -13.20
CA THR A 100 2.63 13.36 -13.28
C THR A 100 2.54 12.67 -11.92
N PHE A 101 2.89 13.40 -10.86
CA PHE A 101 2.68 13.03 -9.46
C PHE A 101 1.23 12.71 -9.12
N ASP A 102 0.30 13.56 -9.57
CA ASP A 102 -1.12 13.42 -9.26
C ASP A 102 -1.76 12.24 -10.02
N ASP A 103 -1.12 11.75 -11.09
CA ASP A 103 -1.60 10.58 -11.84
C ASP A 103 -1.51 9.29 -11.03
N TRP A 104 -0.48 9.15 -10.19
CA TRP A 104 -0.40 8.03 -9.25
C TRP A 104 -1.55 8.08 -8.24
N HIS A 105 -1.79 9.25 -7.63
CA HIS A 105 -2.88 9.44 -6.67
C HIS A 105 -4.25 9.11 -7.28
N ARG A 106 -4.48 9.43 -8.56
CA ARG A 106 -5.72 9.05 -9.27
C ARG A 106 -5.94 7.54 -9.34
N ARG A 107 -4.87 6.74 -9.39
CA ARG A 107 -4.94 5.27 -9.52
C ARG A 107 -5.09 4.55 -8.18
N THR A 108 -4.88 5.24 -7.06
CA THR A 108 -4.88 4.66 -5.71
C THR A 108 -6.01 5.21 -4.82
N TRP A 109 -7.10 5.65 -5.43
CA TRP A 109 -8.18 6.34 -4.72
C TRP A 109 -8.78 5.47 -3.61
N GLY A 110 -8.92 6.04 -2.41
CA GLY A 110 -9.34 5.30 -1.21
C GLY A 110 -8.24 4.51 -0.50
N GLY A 111 -6.98 4.62 -0.92
CA GLY A 111 -5.82 4.03 -0.25
C GLY A 111 -5.60 2.55 -0.54
N ASN A 112 -6.37 1.95 -1.44
CA ASN A 112 -6.21 0.56 -1.85
C ASN A 112 -5.04 0.42 -2.85
N GLY A 113 -4.05 -0.39 -2.51
CA GLY A 113 -2.90 -0.67 -3.36
C GLY A 113 -1.94 0.53 -3.52
N VAL A 114 -1.95 1.47 -2.58
CA VAL A 114 -1.04 2.62 -2.55
C VAL A 114 0.45 2.20 -2.52
N ALA A 115 0.74 1.10 -1.83
CA ALA A 115 2.04 0.43 -1.74
C ALA A 115 1.89 -1.05 -2.14
N ARG A 116 1.19 -1.31 -3.25
CA ARG A 116 0.81 -2.67 -3.69
C ARG A 116 1.97 -3.66 -3.61
N CYS A 117 1.73 -4.81 -3.00
CA CYS A 117 2.60 -5.98 -3.10
C CYS A 117 1.90 -6.98 -4.03
N ASP A 118 2.62 -7.48 -5.04
CA ASP A 118 2.05 -8.43 -6.01
C ASP A 118 1.97 -9.85 -5.44
N ASP A 119 3.07 -10.28 -4.82
CA ASP A 119 3.10 -11.48 -3.99
C ASP A 119 2.60 -11.13 -2.58
N PRO A 120 1.50 -11.74 -2.10
CA PRO A 120 0.98 -11.49 -0.76
C PRO A 120 1.99 -11.77 0.35
N ALA A 121 2.90 -12.73 0.17
CA ALA A 121 3.87 -13.14 1.19
C ALA A 121 5.16 -12.28 1.17
N VAL A 122 5.29 -11.34 0.23
CA VAL A 122 6.44 -10.46 0.12
C VAL A 122 5.98 -9.01 0.25
N HIS A 123 5.97 -8.53 1.48
CA HIS A 123 5.63 -7.15 1.82
C HIS A 123 6.63 -6.59 2.86
N PRO A 124 6.65 -5.26 3.09
CA PRO A 124 7.44 -4.68 4.17
C PRO A 124 7.03 -5.25 5.54
N THR A 125 7.99 -5.31 6.47
CA THR A 125 7.76 -5.79 7.85
C THR A 125 7.48 -4.66 8.83
N GLU A 126 7.83 -3.42 8.47
CA GLU A 126 7.51 -2.23 9.25
C GLU A 126 6.00 -1.96 9.32
N PRO A 127 5.53 -1.26 10.37
CA PRO A 127 4.12 -0.93 10.49
C PRO A 127 3.58 -0.23 9.25
N LEU A 128 2.34 -0.54 8.88
CA LEU A 128 1.68 0.04 7.70
C LEU A 128 1.79 1.57 7.67
N ALA A 129 1.59 2.23 8.81
CA ALA A 129 1.66 3.69 8.90
C ALA A 129 3.05 4.24 8.55
N GLU A 130 4.11 3.57 9.00
CA GLU A 130 5.49 3.96 8.72
C GLU A 130 5.81 3.84 7.23
N VAL A 131 5.40 2.73 6.61
CA VAL A 131 5.58 2.51 5.17
C VAL A 131 4.88 3.58 4.35
N LEU A 132 3.65 3.97 4.73
CA LEU A 132 2.94 5.04 4.07
C LEU A 132 3.63 6.39 4.23
N ARG A 133 4.13 6.73 5.43
CA ARG A 133 4.89 7.98 5.66
C ARG A 133 6.12 8.04 4.77
N ARG A 134 6.92 6.97 4.71
CA ARG A 134 8.11 6.88 3.85
C ARG A 134 7.75 7.02 2.37
N LEU A 135 6.70 6.35 1.93
CA LEU A 135 6.25 6.44 0.55
C LEU A 135 5.79 7.86 0.19
N ILE A 136 4.96 8.48 1.03
CA ILE A 136 4.47 9.85 0.86
C ILE A 136 5.64 10.85 0.87
N SER A 137 6.60 10.69 1.77
CA SER A 137 7.79 11.54 1.83
C SER A 137 8.67 11.41 0.58
N GLY A 138 8.89 10.20 0.06
CA GLY A 138 9.62 9.99 -1.19
C GLY A 138 8.88 10.58 -2.40
N LEU A 139 7.55 10.51 -2.37
CA LEU A 139 6.67 11.16 -3.33
C LEU A 139 6.83 12.69 -3.31
N GLU A 140 6.88 13.30 -2.13
CA GLU A 140 7.01 14.76 -1.97
C GLU A 140 8.43 15.28 -2.23
N SER A 141 9.45 14.49 -1.92
CA SER A 141 10.87 14.87 -2.07
C SER A 141 11.37 14.77 -3.51
N GLY A 142 10.60 14.12 -4.39
CA GLY A 142 10.95 13.91 -5.79
C GLY A 142 11.59 12.55 -6.08
N PRO A 143 11.80 12.24 -7.37
CA PRO A 143 12.23 10.91 -7.79
C PRO A 143 13.63 10.56 -7.31
N GLY A 144 13.79 9.35 -6.78
CA GLY A 144 15.05 8.79 -6.29
C GLY A 144 15.59 7.62 -7.10
N GLY A 145 16.77 7.14 -6.73
CA GLY A 145 17.43 5.97 -7.33
C GLY A 145 17.11 4.63 -6.67
N ALA A 146 16.35 4.64 -5.58
CA ALA A 146 16.13 3.53 -4.67
C ALA A 146 14.65 3.46 -4.22
N CYS A 147 14.26 2.36 -3.59
CA CYS A 147 12.93 2.19 -3.02
C CYS A 147 12.71 3.18 -1.87
N PRO A 148 11.64 3.99 -1.85
CA PRO A 148 11.41 4.96 -0.78
C PRO A 148 11.08 4.30 0.57
N VAL A 149 10.69 3.02 0.59
CA VAL A 149 10.27 2.31 1.81
C VAL A 149 11.44 1.66 2.53
N CYS A 150 12.29 0.92 1.81
CA CYS A 150 13.40 0.16 2.38
C CYS A 150 14.80 0.61 1.91
N ALA A 151 14.89 1.69 1.11
CA ALA A 151 16.13 2.23 0.54
C ALA A 151 16.92 1.28 -0.39
N GLU A 152 16.42 0.09 -0.68
CA GLU A 152 17.03 -0.88 -1.59
C GLU A 152 17.08 -0.35 -3.04
N LYS A 153 18.21 -0.57 -3.72
CA LYS A 153 18.43 -0.22 -5.13
C LYS A 153 18.06 -1.36 -6.09
N GLY A 154 17.95 -2.58 -5.57
CA GLY A 154 17.48 -3.77 -6.27
C GLY A 154 16.00 -3.67 -6.68
N ILE A 155 15.73 -2.90 -7.73
CA ILE A 155 14.40 -2.75 -8.32
C ILE A 155 14.39 -3.43 -9.69
N VAL A 156 13.39 -4.27 -9.95
CA VAL A 156 13.25 -5.02 -11.20
C VAL A 156 11.93 -4.74 -11.88
N TRP A 157 11.94 -4.64 -13.20
CA TRP A 157 10.72 -4.49 -13.96
C TRP A 157 10.06 -5.86 -14.17
N ARG A 158 8.80 -6.00 -13.74
CA ARG A 158 7.95 -7.16 -14.01
C ARG A 158 6.84 -6.79 -14.98
N ALA A 159 6.39 -7.73 -15.82
CA ALA A 159 5.28 -7.51 -16.76
C ALA A 159 4.22 -8.62 -16.73
N ASP A 160 4.21 -9.32 -15.61
CA ASP A 160 3.42 -10.49 -15.28
C ASP A 160 2.79 -10.31 -13.89
N LEU A 161 2.52 -9.05 -13.51
CA LEU A 161 1.88 -8.76 -12.22
C LEU A 161 0.45 -9.28 -12.24
N SER A 162 0.01 -9.88 -11.13
CA SER A 162 -1.29 -10.54 -10.98
C SER A 162 -2.48 -9.57 -11.01
N GLN A 163 -2.22 -8.29 -10.81
CA GLN A 163 -3.22 -7.22 -10.70
C GLN A 163 -2.74 -5.94 -11.38
N ALA A 164 -3.67 -5.08 -11.76
CA ALA A 164 -3.33 -3.79 -12.36
C ALA A 164 -2.48 -2.91 -11.39
N PRO A 165 -1.41 -2.26 -11.89
CA PRO A 165 -0.91 -2.34 -13.27
C PRO A 165 -0.24 -3.70 -13.53
N TRP A 166 -0.55 -4.35 -14.65
CA TRP A 166 0.00 -5.67 -15.05
C TRP A 166 1.52 -5.68 -15.27
N ALA A 167 2.15 -4.51 -15.25
CA ALA A 167 3.59 -4.32 -15.31
C ALA A 167 4.03 -3.16 -14.40
N GLY A 168 5.20 -3.29 -13.78
CA GLY A 168 5.70 -2.29 -12.84
C GLY A 168 7.09 -2.58 -12.32
N ALA A 169 7.66 -1.58 -11.64
CA ALA A 169 8.95 -1.69 -10.97
C ALA A 169 8.73 -2.30 -9.56
N VAL A 170 9.24 -3.50 -9.32
CA VAL A 170 9.09 -4.22 -8.04
C VAL A 170 10.39 -4.14 -7.27
N CYS A 171 10.32 -3.76 -5.99
CA CYS A 171 11.46 -3.79 -5.09
C CYS A 171 11.77 -5.23 -4.66
N LYS A 172 13.01 -5.70 -4.87
CA LYS A 172 13.45 -7.03 -4.42
C LYS A 172 13.61 -7.14 -2.90
N GLY A 173 13.75 -6.01 -2.20
CA GLY A 173 13.90 -5.99 -0.74
C GLY A 173 12.59 -6.14 0.02
N CYS A 174 11.56 -5.38 -0.35
CA CYS A 174 10.29 -5.32 0.39
C CYS A 174 9.04 -5.65 -0.44
N GLY A 175 9.18 -6.06 -1.70
CA GLY A 175 8.08 -6.59 -2.52
C GLY A 175 7.10 -5.56 -3.10
N ILE A 176 7.17 -4.28 -2.70
CA ILE A 176 6.25 -3.27 -3.23
C ILE A 176 6.48 -3.04 -4.73
N VAL A 177 5.39 -2.82 -5.45
CA VAL A 177 5.38 -2.21 -6.78
C VAL A 177 5.61 -0.71 -6.59
N VAL A 178 6.87 -0.30 -6.73
CA VAL A 178 7.33 1.07 -6.52
C VAL A 178 6.63 2.01 -7.50
N PRO A 179 5.95 3.08 -7.02
CA PRO A 179 5.31 4.04 -7.90
C PRO A 179 6.30 4.68 -8.88
N ARG A 180 5.95 4.72 -10.16
CA ARG A 180 6.81 5.37 -11.18
C ARG A 180 7.24 6.80 -10.83
N PRO A 181 6.38 7.69 -10.26
CA PRO A 181 6.79 9.05 -9.94
C PRO A 181 7.88 9.17 -8.87
N VAL A 182 8.11 8.14 -8.04
CA VAL A 182 9.19 8.15 -7.04
C VAL A 182 10.52 7.66 -7.60
N LEU A 183 10.58 7.20 -8.85
CA LEU A 183 11.79 6.68 -9.46
C LEU A 183 12.31 7.62 -10.55
N THR A 184 13.62 7.84 -10.51
CA THR A 184 14.36 8.48 -11.61
C THR A 184 14.26 7.65 -12.88
N SER A 185 14.37 8.31 -14.04
CA SER A 185 14.43 7.63 -15.35
C SER A 185 15.57 6.61 -15.40
N GLU A 186 16.72 6.91 -14.80
CA GLU A 186 17.87 6.01 -14.72
C GLU A 186 17.57 4.74 -13.91
N ALA A 187 16.89 4.88 -12.76
CA ALA A 187 16.47 3.73 -11.97
C ALA A 187 15.45 2.86 -12.74
N MET A 188 14.52 3.49 -13.44
CA MET A 188 13.55 2.80 -14.29
C MET A 188 14.23 2.03 -15.44
N GLU A 189 15.21 2.62 -16.11
CA GLU A 189 15.95 1.95 -17.18
C GLU A 189 16.84 0.83 -16.64
N ARG A 190 17.46 0.99 -15.46
CA ARG A 190 18.15 -0.13 -14.78
C ARG A 190 17.20 -1.29 -14.51
N ALA A 191 16.01 -1.01 -13.97
CA ALA A 191 15.02 -2.04 -13.63
C ALA A 191 14.57 -2.84 -14.86
N LYS A 192 14.41 -2.19 -16.02
CA LYS A 192 14.07 -2.87 -17.28
C LYS A 192 15.21 -3.71 -17.85
N ARG A 193 16.46 -3.25 -17.72
CA ARG A 193 17.64 -3.97 -18.21
C ARG A 193 17.87 -5.30 -17.50
N VAL A 194 17.57 -5.38 -16.20
CA VAL A 194 17.67 -6.65 -15.44
C VAL A 194 16.80 -7.74 -16.08
N ARG A 195 15.55 -7.41 -16.41
CA ARG A 195 14.63 -8.33 -17.08
C ARG A 195 15.14 -8.79 -18.45
N GLN A 196 15.69 -7.86 -19.25
CA GLN A 196 16.22 -8.21 -20.58
C GLN A 196 17.37 -9.22 -20.50
N ARG A 197 18.24 -9.09 -19.49
CA ARG A 197 19.33 -10.04 -19.25
C ARG A 197 18.82 -11.41 -18.82
N GLU A 198 17.84 -11.46 -17.92
CA GLU A 198 17.21 -12.71 -17.49
C GLU A 198 16.57 -13.44 -18.68
N LEU A 199 15.80 -12.74 -19.54
CA LEU A 199 15.22 -13.31 -20.75
C LEU A 199 16.26 -13.79 -21.76
N ALA A 200 17.35 -13.03 -21.94
CA ALA A 200 18.43 -13.40 -22.85
C ALA A 200 19.26 -14.60 -22.35
N SER A 201 19.23 -14.90 -21.05
CA SER A 201 19.95 -16.05 -20.48
C SER A 201 19.18 -17.38 -20.54
N VAL A 202 17.89 -17.33 -20.88
CA VAL A 202 16.99 -18.50 -20.94
C VAL A 202 16.75 -18.96 -22.40
N ALA A 203 17.25 -18.22 -23.39
CA ALA A 203 17.18 -18.52 -24.82
C ALA A 203 18.50 -19.12 -25.34
#